data_AF-A0A849FE02-F1
#
_entry.id   AF-A0A849FE02-F1
#
_cell.length_a   1.000
_cell.length_b   1.000
_cell.length_c   1.000
_cell.angle_alpha   90.00
_cell.angle_beta   90.00
_cell.angle_gamma   90.00
#
_symmetry.space_group_name_H-M   'P 1'
#
loop_
_entity.id
_entity.type
_entity.pdbx_description
1 polymer ?
#
loop_
_entity_poly.entity_id
_entity_poly.type
_entity_poly.pdbx_seq_one_letter_code
_entity_poly.pdbx_strand_id
1 'polypeptide(L)'
;LGWALPFADGPAASATGIGLAVLSGAVTSGLGYALWYSLLPRLAPSAAAIAQLTVPVIALAVGVAFLGEVLNLQTAIASLVVLAGVALAAMPQRRMRSSGS
;
A
#
# COMPACT_ATOMS: atom_id res chain seq x y z
N LEU A 1 -36.88 12.39 -8.51
CA LEU A 1 -35.97 11.91 -7.44
C LEU A 1 -35.92 10.39 -7.51
N GLY A 2 -34.91 9.83 -8.17
CA GLY A 2 -34.74 8.38 -8.31
C GLY A 2 -33.36 7.99 -7.80
N TRP A 3 -33.27 7.67 -6.51
CA TRP A 3 -32.10 7.01 -5.94
C TRP A 3 -32.29 5.49 -6.06
N ALA A 4 -32.37 4.99 -7.30
CA ALA A 4 -32.17 3.57 -7.52
C ALA A 4 -30.68 3.32 -7.22
N LEU A 5 -30.40 2.81 -6.02
CA LEU A 5 -29.06 2.33 -5.70
C LEU A 5 -28.73 1.26 -6.74
N PRO A 6 -27.69 1.42 -7.56
CA PRO A 6 -27.38 0.49 -8.67
C PRO A 6 -27.01 -0.93 -8.21
N PHE A 7 -27.14 -1.22 -6.91
CA PHE A 7 -26.84 -2.47 -6.23
C PHE A 7 -28.10 -3.16 -5.69
N ALA A 8 -29.29 -2.54 -5.80
CA ALA A 8 -30.53 -3.06 -5.22
C ALA A 8 -31.01 -4.37 -5.89
N ASP A 9 -30.67 -4.58 -7.16
CA ASP A 9 -31.03 -5.77 -7.96
C ASP A 9 -29.87 -6.77 -8.09
N GLY A 10 -28.93 -6.78 -7.14
CA GLY A 10 -27.81 -7.72 -7.13
C GLY A 10 -28.24 -9.15 -6.80
N PRO A 11 -27.51 -10.18 -7.27
CA PRO A 11 -27.78 -11.57 -6.89
C PRO A 11 -27.78 -11.72 -5.36
N ALA A 12 -28.68 -12.55 -4.84
CA ALA A 12 -28.79 -12.82 -3.41
C ALA A 12 -27.42 -13.21 -2.81
N ALA A 13 -27.06 -12.61 -1.67
CA ALA A 13 -25.76 -12.82 -1.03
C ALA A 13 -25.56 -14.31 -0.69
N SER A 14 -24.73 -14.99 -1.47
CA SER A 14 -24.40 -16.39 -1.23
C SER A 14 -23.44 -16.54 -0.05
N ALA A 15 -23.55 -17.65 0.69
CA ALA A 15 -22.65 -17.93 1.81
C ALA A 15 -21.17 -17.89 1.38
N THR A 16 -20.86 -18.41 0.19
CA THR A 16 -19.52 -18.36 -0.41
C THR A 16 -19.09 -16.92 -0.69
N GLY A 17 -19.96 -16.09 -1.29
CA GLY A 17 -19.65 -14.68 -1.57
C GLY A 17 -19.38 -13.87 -0.31
N ILE A 18 -20.16 -14.11 0.76
CA ILE A 18 -19.94 -13.52 2.08
C ILE A 18 -18.57 -13.95 2.64
N GLY A 19 -18.27 -15.25 2.59
CA GLY A 19 -16.98 -15.77 3.05
C GLY A 19 -15.79 -15.14 2.32
N LEU A 20 -15.87 -15.01 0.99
CA LEU A 20 -14.85 -14.37 0.18
C LEU A 20 -14.72 -12.87 0.49
N ALA A 21 -15.83 -12.15 0.67
CA ALA A 21 -15.82 -10.72 1.01
C ALA A 21 -15.20 -10.46 2.39
N VAL A 22 -15.48 -11.32 3.38
CA VAL A 22 -14.86 -11.23 4.71
C VAL A 22 -13.36 -11.50 4.62
N LEU A 23 -12.94 -12.51 3.87
CA LEU A 23 -11.54 -12.88 3.73
C LEU A 23 -10.73 -11.80 2.98
N SER A 24 -11.24 -11.33 1.85
CA SER A 24 -10.56 -10.31 1.03
C SER A 24 -10.61 -8.92 1.67
N GLY A 25 -11.71 -8.57 2.33
CA GLY A 25 -11.92 -7.27 2.96
C GLY A 25 -11.43 -7.25 4.41
N ALA A 26 -12.25 -7.79 5.31
CA ALA A 26 -12.07 -7.66 6.75
C ALA A 26 -10.77 -8.31 7.25
N VAL A 27 -10.46 -9.54 6.82
CA VAL A 27 -9.26 -10.26 7.27
C VAL A 27 -8.00 -9.59 6.74
N THR A 28 -7.92 -9.40 5.41
CA THR A 28 -6.73 -8.81 4.79
C THR A 28 -6.45 -7.39 5.32
N SER A 29 -7.50 -6.57 5.46
CA SER A 29 -7.38 -5.22 6.03
C SER A 29 -6.99 -5.26 7.52
N GLY A 30 -7.62 -6.13 8.30
CA GLY A 30 -7.32 -6.30 9.72
C GLY A 30 -5.85 -6.69 9.96
N LEU A 31 -5.32 -7.61 9.16
CA LEU A 31 -3.91 -8.00 9.21
C LEU A 31 -2.99 -6.83 8.83
N GLY A 32 -3.31 -6.09 7.77
CA GLY A 32 -2.55 -4.91 7.35
C GLY A 32 -2.45 -3.85 8.44
N TYR A 33 -3.59 -3.51 9.08
CA TYR A 33 -3.62 -2.55 10.17
C TYR A 33 -2.94 -3.06 11.45
N ALA A 34 -3.13 -4.33 11.81
CA ALA A 34 -2.45 -4.92 12.96
C ALA A 34 -0.93 -4.86 12.79
N LEU A 35 -0.42 -5.23 11.60
CA LEU A 35 1.00 -5.11 11.28
C LEU A 35 1.47 -3.66 11.33
N TRP A 36 0.78 -2.74 10.64
CA TRP A 36 1.17 -1.34 10.59
C TRP A 36 1.22 -0.71 11.99
N TYR A 37 0.18 -0.89 12.81
CA TYR A 37 0.16 -0.33 14.16
C TYR A 37 1.11 -1.04 15.13
N SER A 38 1.52 -2.28 14.86
CA SER A 38 2.60 -2.92 15.63
C SER A 38 3.97 -2.32 15.32
N LEU A 39 4.20 -1.87 14.08
CA LEU A 39 5.46 -1.31 13.61
C LEU A 39 5.56 0.19 13.83
N LEU A 40 4.45 0.92 13.69
CA LEU A 40 4.40 2.38 13.73
C LEU A 40 5.10 2.99 14.98
N PRO A 41 4.93 2.46 16.22
CA PRO A 41 5.62 2.99 17.39
C PRO A 41 7.15 2.79 17.37
N ARG A 42 7.65 1.88 16.52
CA ARG A 42 9.06 1.53 16.41
C ARG A 42 9.77 2.29 15.27
N LEU A 43 9.03 3.07 14.49
CA LEU A 43 9.54 3.81 13.34
C LEU A 43 9.64 5.30 13.66
N ALA A 44 10.70 5.95 13.19
CA ALA A 44 10.73 7.40 13.13
C ALA A 44 9.61 7.91 12.20
N PRO A 45 8.97 9.08 12.49
CA PRO A 45 7.91 9.61 11.63
C PRO A 45 8.31 9.73 10.14
N SER A 46 9.56 10.10 9.88
CA SER A 46 10.11 10.15 8.51
C SER A 46 10.20 8.76 7.86
N ALA A 47 10.61 7.74 8.61
CA ALA A 47 10.67 6.37 8.10
C ALA A 47 9.28 5.82 7.76
N ALA A 48 8.28 6.11 8.59
CA ALA A 48 6.90 5.74 8.31
C ALA A 48 6.36 6.40 7.04
N ALA A 49 6.66 7.69 6.83
CA ALA A 49 6.28 8.40 5.61
C ALA A 49 6.98 7.84 4.36
N ILE A 50 8.27 7.54 4.45
CA ILE A 50 9.04 6.94 3.35
C ILE A 50 8.49 5.55 3.00
N ALA A 51 8.14 4.73 4.00
CA ALA A 51 7.54 3.42 3.79
C ALA A 51 6.24 3.51 2.99
N GLN A 52 5.41 4.53 3.24
CA GLN A 52 4.15 4.72 2.52
C GLN A 52 4.33 4.99 1.02
N LEU A 53 5.47 5.55 0.61
CA LEU A 53 5.80 5.79 -0.81
C LEU A 53 6.01 4.47 -1.58
N THR A 54 6.33 3.38 -0.89
CA THR A 54 6.53 2.07 -1.52
C THR A 54 5.22 1.32 -1.81
N VAL A 55 4.14 1.64 -1.09
CA VAL A 55 2.84 0.97 -1.20
C VAL A 55 2.29 0.94 -2.63
N PRO A 56 2.23 2.05 -3.39
CA PRO A 56 1.71 2.00 -4.77
C PRO A 56 2.57 1.13 -5.69
N VAL A 57 3.89 1.08 -5.49
CA VAL A 57 4.79 0.25 -6.31
C VAL A 57 4.59 -1.23 -5.99
N ILE A 58 4.41 -1.58 -4.71
CA ILE A 58 4.09 -2.95 -4.30
C ILE A 58 2.70 -3.36 -4.85
N ALA A 59 1.71 -2.48 -4.75
CA ALA A 59 0.38 -2.72 -5.28
C ALA A 59 0.41 -2.99 -6.79
N LEU A 60 1.15 -2.18 -7.55
CA LEU A 60 1.37 -2.40 -8.99
C LEU A 60 2.04 -3.76 -9.25
N ALA A 61 3.10 -4.10 -8.52
CA ALA A 61 3.81 -5.37 -8.71
C ALA A 61 2.90 -6.58 -8.45
N VAL A 62 2.09 -6.53 -7.39
CA VAL A 62 1.10 -7.57 -7.08
C VAL A 62 0.00 -7.61 -8.15
N GLY A 63 -0.49 -6.47 -8.62
CA GLY A 63 -1.48 -6.37 -9.69
C GLY A 63 -1.00 -7.01 -11.00
N VAL A 64 0.23 -6.71 -11.42
CA VAL A 64 0.85 -7.34 -12.60
C VAL A 64 1.00 -8.85 -12.40
N ALA A 65 1.47 -9.29 -11.22
CA ALA A 65 1.76 -10.70 -10.97
C ALA A 65 0.51 -11.59 -10.80
N PHE A 66 -0.54 -11.09 -10.14
CA PHE A 66 -1.72 -11.88 -9.78
C PHE A 66 -2.97 -11.54 -10.59
N LEU A 67 -3.13 -10.28 -11.00
CA LEU A 67 -4.30 -9.81 -11.75
C LEU A 67 -4.02 -9.69 -13.26
N GLY A 68 -2.77 -9.88 -13.69
CA GLY A 68 -2.39 -9.79 -15.11
C GLY A 68 -2.46 -8.36 -15.66
N GLU A 69 -2.31 -7.36 -14.80
CA GLU A 69 -2.28 -5.96 -15.25
C GLU A 69 -1.09 -5.71 -16.20
N VAL A 70 -1.32 -4.92 -17.25
CA VAL A 70 -0.28 -4.59 -18.23
C VAL A 70 0.68 -3.57 -17.65
N LEU A 71 1.95 -3.94 -17.55
CA LEU A 71 3.02 -3.03 -17.14
C LEU A 71 3.39 -2.10 -18.30
N ASN A 72 3.05 -0.82 -18.18
CA ASN A 72 3.44 0.20 -19.15
C ASN A 72 4.83 0.76 -18.83
N LEU A 73 5.57 1.19 -19.86
CA LEU A 73 6.90 1.76 -19.67
C LEU A 73 6.87 3.00 -18.77
N GLN A 74 5.83 3.83 -18.87
CA GLN A 74 5.65 5.00 -18.02
C GLN A 74 5.52 4.61 -16.53
N THR A 75 4.69 3.61 -16.20
CA THR A 75 4.50 3.17 -14.81
C THR A 75 5.72 2.44 -14.27
N ALA A 76 6.45 1.72 -15.13
CA ALA A 76 7.73 1.12 -14.80
C ALA A 76 8.79 2.17 -14.44
N ILE A 77 8.98 3.20 -15.28
CA ILE A 77 9.92 4.29 -15.01
C ILE A 77 9.52 5.08 -13.76
N ALA A 78 8.24 5.42 -13.62
CA ALA A 78 7.75 6.12 -12.42
C ALA A 78 8.02 5.31 -11.15
N SER A 79 7.80 3.99 -11.17
CA SER A 79 8.09 3.09 -10.05
C SER A 79 9.58 3.08 -9.71
N LEU A 80 10.45 3.02 -10.71
CA LEU A 80 11.91 3.09 -10.52
C LEU A 80 12.34 4.42 -9.88
N VAL A 81 11.78 5.54 -10.34
CA VAL A 81 12.07 6.87 -9.78
C VAL A 81 11.62 6.96 -8.32
N VAL A 82 10.42 6.46 -8.00
CA VAL A 82 9.92 6.42 -6.62
C VAL A 82 10.82 5.55 -5.73
N LEU A 83 11.18 4.35 -6.18
CA LEU A 83 12.07 3.46 -5.42
C LEU A 83 13.47 4.05 -5.24
N ALA A 84 14.02 4.74 -6.24
CA ALA A 84 15.29 5.45 -6.12
C ALA A 84 15.20 6.56 -5.06
N GLY A 85 14.13 7.36 -5.08
CA GLY A 85 13.89 8.38 -4.06
C GLY A 85 13.75 7.80 -2.64
N VAL A 86 13.00 6.71 -2.50
CA VAL A 86 12.87 5.97 -1.23
C VAL A 86 14.23 5.46 -0.75
N ALA A 87 15.02 4.85 -1.62
CA ALA A 87 16.34 4.32 -1.27
C ALA A 87 17.28 5.42 -0.78
N LEU A 88 17.28 6.58 -1.46
CA LEU A 88 18.07 7.74 -1.03
C LEU A 88 17.59 8.32 0.31
N ALA A 89 16.27 8.45 0.49
CA ALA A 89 15.68 9.01 1.70
C ALA A 89 15.84 8.12 2.94
N ALA A 90 15.94 6.80 2.75
CA ALA A 90 16.12 5.83 3.82
C ALA A 90 17.58 5.71 4.31
N MET A 91 18.55 6.31 3.60
CA MET A 91 19.96 6.24 4.00
C MET A 91 20.20 7.01 5.32
N PRO A 92 21.02 6.49 6.25
CA PRO A 92 21.37 7.20 7.46
C PRO A 92 22.08 8.52 7.12
N GLN A 93 21.44 9.66 7.41
CA GLN A 93 22.11 10.95 7.34
C GLN A 93 23.19 10.98 8.41
N ARG A 94 24.46 10.82 8.00
CA ARG A 94 25.61 11.06 8.88
C ARG A 94 25.49 12.49 9.36
N ARG A 95 25.03 12.70 10.60
CA ARG A 95 25.04 14.01 11.25
C ARG A 95 26.47 14.54 11.11
N MET A 96 26.64 15.58 10.30
CA MET A 96 27.86 16.38 10.32
C MET A 96 27.93 16.97 11.72
N ARG A 97 28.69 16.29 12.58
CA ARG A 97 28.97 16.71 13.94
C ARG A 97 29.87 17.93 13.80
N SER A 98 29.28 19.12 13.88
CA SER A 98 30.03 20.35 14.06
C SER A 98 30.81 20.21 15.36
N SER A 99 32.10 19.91 15.24
CA SER A 99 33.04 20.01 16.34
C SER A 99 33.15 21.49 16.69
N GLY A 100 32.41 21.90 17.71
CA GLY A 100 32.49 23.23 18.31
C GLY A 100 33.20 23.14 19.65
N SER A 101 34.38 23.79 19.69
CA SER A 101 35.34 24.09 20.77
C SER A 101 35.97 22.93 21.54
#